data_AF-A0AAP0GIE9-F1
#
_entry.id   AF-A0AAP0GIE9-F1
#
_cell.length_a   1.000
_cell.length_b   1.000
_cell.length_c   1.000
_cell.angle_alpha   90.00
_cell.angle_beta   90.00
_cell.angle_gamma   90.00
#
_symmetry.space_group_name_H-M   'P 1'
#
loop_
_entity.id
_entity.type
_entity.pdbx_description
1 polymer ?
#
loop_
_entity_poly.entity_id
_entity_poly.type
_entity_poly.pdbx_seq_one_letter_code
_entity_poly.pdbx_strand_id
1 'polypeptide(L)'
;MAFLWNKSSVPLRRRFLCVPPIAHSFQSNGTSRSSGWRTEEEIKTLFDEWATKFERSYSGIEREKRFQIWREKLREVEHHNNTGCPTWRKGLNLFSDVTAQELSRQRRLGDRPVGVYDLYLQRRQKQQLQQQRG
;
A
#
# COMPACT_ATOMS: atom_id res chain seq x y z
N MET A 1 47.08 -5.85 -32.42
CA MET A 1 46.27 -6.46 -31.33
C MET A 1 44.91 -5.77 -31.30
N ALA A 2 43.92 -6.27 -32.04
CA ALA A 2 42.58 -5.67 -32.13
C ALA A 2 41.63 -6.41 -31.18
N PHE A 3 41.06 -5.70 -30.21
CA PHE A 3 40.07 -6.24 -29.28
C PHE A 3 38.72 -6.40 -30.00
N LEU A 4 38.34 -7.65 -30.25
CA LEU A 4 37.00 -8.02 -30.70
C LEU A 4 36.03 -7.90 -29.49
N TRP A 5 35.34 -6.77 -29.38
CA TRP A 5 34.25 -6.65 -28.41
C TRP A 5 32.97 -7.28 -29.00
N ASN A 6 32.62 -8.45 -28.47
CA ASN A 6 31.42 -9.20 -28.78
C ASN A 6 30.16 -8.41 -28.36
N LYS A 7 29.29 -8.08 -29.33
CA LYS A 7 27.95 -7.55 -29.07
C LYS A 7 27.04 -8.68 -28.59
N SER A 8 27.12 -9.03 -27.32
CA SER A 8 26.12 -9.87 -26.67
C SER A 8 24.87 -9.01 -26.44
N SER A 9 23.94 -9.09 -27.38
CA SER A 9 22.55 -8.67 -27.21
C SER A 9 22.04 -9.17 -25.86
N VAL A 10 21.81 -8.27 -24.92
CA VAL A 10 21.08 -8.58 -23.67
C VAL A 10 19.68 -9.00 -24.11
N PRO A 11 19.27 -10.27 -23.94
CA PRO A 11 17.92 -10.65 -24.30
C PRO A 11 16.96 -9.95 -23.35
N LEU A 12 15.97 -9.31 -23.96
CA LEU A 12 14.85 -8.59 -23.38
C LEU A 12 14.44 -9.21 -22.03
N ARG A 13 14.44 -8.36 -20.98
CA ARG A 13 13.85 -8.64 -19.67
C ARG A 13 12.55 -9.41 -19.89
N ARG A 14 12.56 -10.71 -19.56
CA ARG A 14 11.36 -11.55 -19.59
C ARG A 14 10.33 -10.85 -18.70
N ARG A 15 9.35 -10.20 -19.34
CA ARG A 15 8.08 -9.87 -18.72
C ARG A 15 7.52 -11.20 -18.24
N PHE A 16 7.65 -11.47 -16.94
CA PHE A 16 6.73 -12.37 -16.28
C PHE A 16 5.39 -11.65 -16.29
N LEU A 17 4.66 -11.80 -17.40
CA LEU A 17 3.23 -11.63 -17.40
C LEU A 17 2.70 -12.62 -16.35
N CYS A 18 1.73 -12.16 -15.57
CA CYS A 18 0.93 -12.97 -14.69
C CYS A 18 0.24 -14.04 -15.57
N VAL A 19 0.89 -15.19 -15.80
CA VAL A 19 0.31 -16.31 -16.54
C VAL A 19 -0.30 -17.24 -15.50
N PRO A 20 -1.64 -17.35 -15.39
CA PRO A 20 -2.25 -18.35 -14.54
C PRO A 20 -1.94 -19.74 -15.13
N PRO A 21 -1.46 -20.71 -14.33
CA PRO A 21 -1.28 -22.07 -14.80
C PRO A 21 -2.64 -22.68 -15.16
N ILE A 22 -2.70 -23.31 -16.34
CA ILE A 22 -3.81 -24.17 -16.75
C ILE A 22 -4.06 -25.20 -15.65
N ALA A 23 -5.31 -25.30 -15.22
CA ALA A 23 -5.75 -26.08 -14.08
C ALA A 23 -5.31 -27.56 -14.16
N HIS A 24 -4.43 -27.96 -13.26
CA HIS A 24 -4.48 -29.29 -12.65
C HIS A 24 -4.89 -29.06 -11.20
N SER A 25 -5.94 -29.75 -10.79
CA SER A 25 -6.64 -29.65 -9.52
C SER A 25 -5.70 -29.59 -8.31
N PHE A 26 -5.30 -28.38 -7.92
CA PHE A 26 -4.83 -28.12 -6.58
C PHE A 26 -6.08 -27.88 -5.75
N GLN A 27 -6.34 -28.77 -4.80
CA GLN A 27 -7.41 -28.58 -3.82
C GLN A 27 -7.00 -27.41 -2.92
N SER A 28 -7.22 -26.20 -3.41
CA SER A 28 -7.18 -25.03 -2.56
C SER A 28 -8.38 -25.19 -1.64
N ASN A 29 -8.10 -25.46 -0.36
CA ASN A 29 -8.92 -24.87 0.69
C ASN A 29 -8.77 -23.35 0.53
N GLY A 30 -9.49 -22.81 -0.45
CA GLY A 30 -9.80 -21.41 -0.52
C GLY A 30 -10.59 -21.15 0.73
N THR A 31 -9.90 -20.70 1.79
CA THR A 31 -10.52 -19.78 2.72
C THR A 31 -11.06 -18.68 1.82
N SER A 32 -12.34 -18.83 1.48
CA SER A 32 -13.17 -17.74 1.02
C SER A 32 -12.94 -16.67 2.06
N ARG A 33 -12.03 -15.74 1.78
CA ARG A 33 -11.93 -14.48 2.51
C ARG A 33 -13.23 -13.81 2.13
N SER A 34 -14.26 -14.17 2.89
CA SER A 34 -15.62 -13.76 2.74
C SER A 34 -15.58 -12.30 2.35
N SER A 35 -16.16 -11.97 1.19
CA SER A 35 -16.29 -10.63 0.67
C SER A 35 -17.26 -9.79 1.52
N GLY A 36 -17.30 -10.03 2.82
CA GLY A 36 -17.90 -9.20 3.84
C GLY A 36 -16.77 -8.41 4.50
N TRP A 37 -16.81 -7.10 4.35
CA TRP A 37 -16.00 -6.18 5.12
C TRP A 37 -15.93 -6.65 6.59
N ARG A 38 -14.72 -6.70 7.18
CA ARG A 38 -14.52 -7.01 8.60
C ARG A 38 -15.48 -6.22 9.47
N THR A 39 -15.96 -6.81 10.55
CA THR A 39 -16.84 -6.11 11.50
C THR A 39 -16.07 -4.97 12.15
N GLU A 40 -16.78 -3.97 12.67
CA GLU A 40 -16.10 -2.82 13.27
C GLU A 40 -15.31 -3.22 14.52
N GLU A 41 -15.79 -4.22 15.25
CA GLU A 41 -15.14 -4.82 16.40
C GLU A 41 -13.82 -5.48 16.00
N GLU A 42 -13.79 -6.25 14.91
CA GLU A 42 -12.55 -6.83 14.38
C GLU A 42 -11.55 -5.76 13.97
N ILE A 43 -12.02 -4.69 13.33
CA ILE A 43 -11.15 -3.57 12.91
C ILE A 43 -10.58 -2.85 14.14
N LYS A 44 -11.37 -2.69 15.21
CA LYS A 44 -10.89 -2.11 16.48
C LYS A 44 -9.82 -2.99 17.13
N THR A 45 -10.01 -4.30 17.18
CA THR A 45 -9.00 -5.23 17.69
C THR A 45 -7.69 -5.13 16.90
N LEU A 46 -7.76 -5.10 15.57
CA LEU A 46 -6.57 -4.95 14.73
C LEU A 46 -5.87 -3.59 14.93
N PHE A 47 -6.64 -2.53 15.20
CA PHE A 47 -6.07 -1.22 15.55
C PHE A 47 -5.34 -1.27 16.89
N ASP A 48 -5.88 -1.95 17.88
CA ASP A 48 -5.27 -2.08 19.20
C ASP A 48 -4.01 -2.95 19.17
N GLU A 49 -4.01 -4.04 18.41
CA GLU A 49 -2.82 -4.85 18.14
C GLU A 49 -1.74 -4.01 17.44
N TRP A 50 -2.13 -3.23 16.43
CA TRP A 50 -1.22 -2.34 15.72
C TRP A 50 -0.68 -1.24 16.66
N ALA A 51 -1.53 -0.62 17.47
CA ALA A 51 -1.14 0.44 18.40
C ALA A 51 -0.16 -0.10 19.45
N THR A 52 -0.42 -1.30 19.98
CA THR A 52 0.48 -1.99 20.91
C THR A 52 1.83 -2.30 20.25
N LYS A 53 1.81 -2.84 19.02
CA LYS A 53 3.04 -3.17 18.27
C LYS A 53 3.94 -1.97 18.00
N PHE A 54 3.36 -0.79 17.81
CA PHE A 54 4.09 0.44 17.54
C PHE A 54 4.18 1.38 18.75
N GLU A 55 3.86 0.87 19.95
CA GLU A 55 3.93 1.59 21.22
C GLU A 55 3.21 2.95 21.17
N ARG A 56 2.03 2.98 20.54
CA ARG A 56 1.19 4.16 20.39
C ARG A 56 0.17 4.23 21.52
N SER A 57 0.21 5.32 22.28
CA SER A 57 -0.82 5.69 23.25
C SER A 57 -1.54 6.95 22.78
N TYR A 58 -2.87 6.94 22.85
CA TYR A 58 -3.72 8.07 22.45
C TYR A 58 -4.69 8.42 23.57
N SER A 59 -4.97 9.71 23.72
CA SER A 59 -6.09 10.18 24.55
C SER A 59 -7.43 9.82 23.90
N GLY A 60 -8.52 9.67 24.66
CA GLY A 60 -9.81 9.16 24.14
C GLY A 60 -10.35 9.91 22.90
N ILE A 61 -10.21 11.23 22.87
CA ILE A 61 -10.65 12.07 21.73
C ILE A 61 -9.72 11.90 20.53
N GLU A 62 -8.42 11.74 20.75
CA GLU A 62 -7.45 11.53 19.67
C GLU A 62 -7.56 10.11 19.09
N ARG A 63 -7.80 9.10 19.94
CA ARG A 63 -7.89 7.70 19.54
C ARG A 63 -8.91 7.48 18.43
N GLU A 64 -10.10 8.07 18.56
CA GLU A 64 -11.15 7.94 17.54
C GLU A 64 -10.73 8.55 16.19
N LYS A 65 -10.09 9.73 16.20
CA LYS A 65 -9.56 10.36 14.98
C LYS A 65 -8.48 9.49 14.33
N ARG A 66 -7.55 8.95 15.13
CA ARG A 66 -6.45 8.08 14.67
C ARG A 66 -6.97 6.75 14.15
N PHE A 67 -7.99 6.19 14.80
CA PHE A 67 -8.69 4.98 14.37
C PHE A 67 -9.32 5.15 12.98
N GLN A 68 -9.99 6.28 12.72
CA GLN A 68 -10.59 6.55 11.41
C GLN A 68 -9.54 6.63 10.29
N ILE A 69 -8.43 7.34 10.53
CA ILE A 69 -7.31 7.44 9.58
C ILE A 69 -6.71 6.05 9.31
N TRP A 70 -6.45 5.29 10.37
CA TRP A 70 -5.88 3.96 10.26
C TRP A 70 -6.82 2.97 9.54
N ARG A 71 -8.14 3.05 9.80
CA ARG A 71 -9.16 2.23 9.13
C ARG A 71 -9.17 2.50 7.63
N GLU A 72 -9.06 3.76 7.22
CA GLU A 72 -8.95 4.13 5.80
C GLU A 72 -7.67 3.56 5.18
N LYS A 73 -6.55 3.61 5.90
CA LYS A 73 -5.27 3.03 5.45
C LYS A 73 -5.33 1.52 5.31
N LEU A 74 -5.97 0.82 6.24
CA LEU A 74 -6.19 -0.63 6.15
C LEU A 74 -6.96 -0.97 4.87
N ARG A 75 -8.05 -0.27 4.57
CA ARG A 75 -8.82 -0.47 3.33
C ARG A 75 -7.96 -0.26 2.08
N GLU A 76 -7.13 0.79 2.06
CA GLU A 76 -6.22 1.08 0.94
C GLU A 76 -5.21 -0.05 0.71
N VAL A 77 -4.66 -0.60 1.79
CA VAL A 77 -3.71 -1.73 1.77
C VAL A 77 -4.38 -2.98 1.22
N GLU A 78 -5.55 -3.33 1.72
CA GLU A 78 -6.27 -4.54 1.31
C GLU A 78 -6.72 -4.47 -0.15
N HIS A 79 -7.27 -3.32 -0.56
CA HIS A 79 -7.66 -3.09 -1.94
C HIS A 79 -6.47 -3.23 -2.91
N HIS A 80 -5.31 -2.66 -2.54
CA HIS A 80 -4.09 -2.78 -3.35
C HIS A 80 -3.50 -4.19 -3.36
N ASN A 81 -3.59 -4.91 -2.24
CA ASN A 81 -3.04 -6.27 -2.15
C ASN A 81 -3.93 -7.32 -2.83
N ASN A 82 -5.24 -7.03 -2.95
CA ASN A 82 -6.23 -7.89 -3.61
C ASN A 82 -6.39 -7.58 -5.10
N THR A 83 -5.73 -6.56 -5.64
CA THR A 83 -5.79 -6.22 -7.07
C THR A 83 -4.92 -7.19 -7.87
N GLY A 84 -5.46 -8.38 -8.16
CA GLY A 84 -5.02 -9.37 -9.15
C GLY A 84 -3.52 -9.72 -9.17
N CYS A 85 -2.70 -8.84 -9.74
CA CYS A 85 -1.25 -9.00 -9.86
C CYS A 85 -0.52 -7.71 -9.45
N PRO A 86 -0.49 -7.36 -8.15
CA PRO A 86 0.16 -6.13 -7.72
C PRO A 86 1.69 -6.31 -7.80
N THR A 87 2.38 -5.38 -8.45
CA THR A 87 3.85 -5.40 -8.60
C THR A 87 4.62 -5.24 -7.29
N TRP A 88 3.95 -4.76 -6.24
CA TRP A 88 4.46 -4.57 -4.89
C TRP A 88 3.31 -4.73 -3.89
N ARG A 89 3.64 -4.97 -2.62
CA ARG A 89 2.62 -5.13 -1.56
C ARG A 89 2.67 -3.95 -0.60
N LYS A 90 1.49 -3.49 -0.18
CA LYS A 90 1.34 -2.53 0.91
C LYS A 90 1.25 -3.25 2.25
N GLY A 91 1.74 -2.60 3.30
CA GLY A 91 1.60 -3.05 4.67
C GLY A 91 1.33 -1.87 5.60
N LEU A 92 0.71 -2.14 6.74
CA LEU A 92 0.57 -1.17 7.82
C LEU A 92 1.95 -0.88 8.42
N ASN A 93 2.27 0.40 8.56
CA ASN A 93 3.53 0.90 9.10
C ASN A 93 3.28 1.90 10.25
N LEU A 94 4.35 2.47 10.82
CA LEU A 94 4.32 3.45 11.92
C LEU A 94 3.58 4.76 11.59
N PHE A 95 3.30 5.02 10.31
CA PHE A 95 2.62 6.22 9.79
C PHE A 95 1.17 5.95 9.40
N SER A 96 0.63 4.79 9.75
CA SER A 96 -0.74 4.40 9.35
C SER A 96 -1.82 5.23 10.06
N ASP A 97 -1.49 5.86 11.18
CA ASP A 97 -2.34 6.78 11.96
C ASP A 97 -2.13 8.26 11.59
N VAL A 98 -1.20 8.56 10.68
CA VAL A 98 -0.78 9.91 10.32
C VAL A 98 -1.31 10.27 8.93
N THR A 99 -1.94 11.44 8.82
CA THR A 99 -2.39 11.93 7.51
C THR A 99 -1.21 12.43 6.69
N ALA A 100 -1.34 12.43 5.35
CA ALA A 100 -0.28 12.95 4.49
C ALA A 100 0.03 14.43 4.75
N GLN A 101 -0.99 15.21 5.13
CA GLN A 101 -0.85 16.62 5.51
C GLN A 101 -0.07 16.76 6.81
N GLU A 102 -0.38 15.94 7.82
CA GLU A 102 0.35 15.96 9.09
C GLU A 102 1.79 15.52 8.93
N LEU A 103 2.05 14.49 8.09
CA LEU A 103 3.39 14.03 7.79
C LEU A 103 4.27 15.14 7.19
N SER A 104 3.68 16.00 6.35
CA SER A 104 4.39 17.16 5.77
C SER A 104 4.72 18.24 6.80
N ARG A 105 3.81 18.48 7.76
CA ARG A 105 3.99 19.49 8.81
C ARG A 105 5.01 19.05 9.88
N GLN A 106 5.09 17.76 10.16
CA GLN A 106 5.96 17.19 11.20
C GLN A 106 7.44 17.06 10.78
N ARG A 107 7.83 17.50 9.57
CA ARG A 107 9.22 17.43 9.05
C ARG A 107 9.90 16.06 9.23
N ARG A 108 9.12 14.98 9.10
CA ARG A 108 9.62 13.59 9.25
C ARG A 108 10.34 13.05 8.01
N LEU A 109 10.13 13.67 6.87
CA LEU A 109 10.84 13.42 5.62
C LEU A 109 11.66 14.68 5.37
N GLY A 110 12.99 14.57 5.42
CA GLY A 110 13.94 15.70 5.47
C GLY A 110 13.57 16.88 4.57
N ASP A 111 13.87 18.10 5.06
CA ASP A 111 13.46 19.40 4.53
C ASP A 111 13.52 19.47 3.00
N ARG A 112 12.40 19.14 2.34
CA ARG A 112 12.19 19.49 0.93
C ARG A 112 11.33 20.76 0.87
N PRO A 113 11.65 21.70 -0.03
CA PRO A 113 10.93 22.96 -0.12
C PRO A 113 9.43 22.70 -0.35
N VAL A 114 8.62 23.51 0.33
CA VAL A 114 7.18 23.33 0.59
C VAL A 114 6.35 23.08 -0.69
N GLY A 115 6.84 23.41 -1.89
CA GLY A 115 6.13 23.18 -3.16
C GLY A 115 6.21 21.76 -3.76
N VAL A 116 7.16 20.90 -3.36
CA VAL A 116 7.30 19.56 -3.99
C VAL A 116 6.24 18.59 -3.49
N TYR A 117 5.79 18.75 -2.24
CA TYR A 117 4.80 17.87 -1.61
C TYR A 117 3.41 18.06 -2.23
N ASP A 118 3.04 19.30 -2.56
CA ASP A 118 1.79 19.63 -3.24
C ASP A 118 1.73 19.02 -4.65
N LEU A 119 2.85 19.05 -5.38
CA LEU A 119 2.98 18.37 -6.68
C LEU A 119 2.87 16.85 -6.55
N TYR A 120 3.41 16.25 -5.49
CA TYR A 120 3.29 14.81 -5.23
C TYR A 120 1.84 14.43 -4.92
N LEU A 121 1.16 15.20 -4.08
CA LEU A 121 -0.26 14.99 -3.74
C LEU A 121 -1.16 15.20 -4.97
N GLN A 122 -0.92 16.23 -5.77
CA GLN A 122 -1.61 16.45 -7.04
C GLN A 122 -1.36 15.32 -8.03
N ARG A 123 -0.13 14.81 -8.14
CA ARG A 123 0.18 13.67 -9.01
C ARG A 123 -0.54 12.40 -8.54
N ARG A 124 -0.58 12.15 -7.23
CA ARG A 124 -1.31 11.02 -6.64
C ARG A 124 -2.82 11.14 -6.86
N GLN A 125 -3.40 12.34 -6.65
CA GLN A 125 -4.81 12.61 -6.94
C GLN A 125 -5.12 12.48 -8.45
N LYS A 126 -4.26 12.98 -9.35
CA LYS A 126 -4.41 12.80 -10.79
C LYS A 126 -4.38 11.33 -11.20
N GLN A 127 -3.49 10.54 -10.61
CA GLN A 127 -3.42 9.10 -10.86
C GLN A 127 -4.67 8.37 -10.34
N GLN A 128 -5.22 8.78 -9.19
CA GLN A 128 -6.48 8.26 -8.67
C GLN A 128 -7.66 8.65 -9.57
N LEU A 129 -7.73 9.90 -10.05
CA LEU A 129 -8.76 10.37 -10.98
C LEU A 129 -8.66 9.69 -12.36
N GLN A 130 -7.45 9.41 -12.86
CA GLN A 130 -7.25 8.64 -14.09
C GLN A 130 -7.71 7.19 -13.96
N GLN A 131 -7.58 6.58 -12.77
CA GLN A 131 -8.08 5.24 -12.50
C GLN A 131 -9.60 5.17 -12.36
N GLN A 132 -10.29 6.30 -12.13
CA GLN A 132 -11.76 6.38 -12.04
C GLN A 132 -12.45 6.80 -13.35
N ARG A 133 -11.69 7.11 -14.40
CA ARG A 133 -12.19 7.65 -15.68
C ARG A 133 -12.12 6.66 -16.84
N GLY A 134 -11.85 5.39 -16.56
CA GLY A 134 -11.77 4.28 -17.53
C GLY A 134 -12.81 3.22 -17.23
#